data_AF-A0ABD0P8X1-F1
#
_entry.id   AF-A0ABD0P8X1-F1
#
_cell.length_a   1.000
_cell.length_b   1.000
_cell.length_c   1.000
_cell.angle_alpha   90.00
_cell.angle_beta   90.00
_cell.angle_gamma   90.00
#
_symmetry.space_group_name_H-M   'P 1'
#
loop_
_entity.id
_entity.type
_entity.pdbx_description
1 polymer ?
#
loop_
_entity_poly.entity_id
_entity_poly.type
_entity_poly.pdbx_seq_one_letter_code
_entity_poly.pdbx_strand_id
1 'polypeptide(L)' 'MPPPRVNKKPTDETKDNTGTLNDPFKFLDQDYQRLRKSCITYNKRFVDDKFPPDSNSIDPKKKLKLDLDKIEWLRPS' A
#
# COMPACT_ATOMS: atom_id res chain seq x y z
N MET A 1 -18.34 -16.29 -46.16
CA MET A 1 -18.08 -15.16 -45.23
C MET A 1 -16.58 -14.94 -45.15
N PRO A 2 -16.06 -13.71 -45.32
CA PRO A 2 -14.67 -13.43 -44.99
C PRO A 2 -14.49 -13.45 -43.46
N PRO A 3 -13.29 -13.77 -42.94
CA PRO A 3 -13.06 -13.75 -41.50
C PRO A 3 -13.05 -12.30 -40.97
N PRO A 4 -13.41 -12.07 -39.70
CA PRO A 4 -13.41 -10.73 -39.11
C PRO A 4 -11.99 -10.16 -39.08
N ARG A 5 -11.80 -8.95 -39.60
CA ARG A 5 -10.56 -8.21 -39.40
C ARG A 5 -10.49 -7.77 -37.94
N VAL A 6 -9.59 -8.38 -37.17
CA VAL A 6 -9.22 -7.88 -35.84
C VAL A 6 -8.42 -6.60 -36.03
N ASN A 7 -9.06 -5.45 -35.81
CA ASN A 7 -8.37 -4.17 -35.70
C ASN A 7 -7.60 -4.15 -34.37
N LYS A 8 -6.37 -4.68 -34.36
CA LYS A 8 -5.41 -4.35 -33.30
C LYS A 8 -5.02 -2.89 -33.52
N LYS A 9 -5.63 -1.98 -32.76
CA LYS A 9 -5.04 -0.65 -32.57
C LYS A 9 -3.70 -0.87 -31.87
N PRO A 10 -2.58 -0.29 -32.34
CA PRO A 10 -1.41 -0.16 -31.50
C PRO A 10 -1.83 0.77 -30.37
N THR A 11 -1.99 0.23 -29.17
CA THR A 11 -1.93 1.06 -27.96
C THR A 11 -0.52 1.62 -27.93
N ASP A 12 -0.38 2.94 -27.97
CA ASP A 12 0.89 3.60 -27.72
C ASP A 12 1.37 3.23 -26.31
N GLU A 13 2.20 2.19 -26.26
CA GLU A 13 2.88 1.72 -25.07
C GLU A 13 3.98 2.72 -24.76
N THR A 14 3.61 3.88 -24.20
CA THR A 14 4.50 4.51 -23.24
C THR A 14 4.71 3.46 -22.17
N LYS A 15 5.87 2.82 -22.19
CA LYS A 15 6.27 1.81 -21.21
C LYS A 15 6.39 2.51 -19.87
N ASP A 16 5.26 2.68 -19.22
CA ASP A 16 5.18 3.05 -17.83
C ASP A 16 5.82 1.88 -17.06
N ASN A 17 7.07 2.09 -16.64
CA ASN A 17 7.84 1.08 -15.92
C ASN A 17 7.35 0.93 -14.47
N THR A 18 6.32 1.68 -14.07
CA THR A 18 5.68 1.56 -12.76
C THR A 18 5.19 0.13 -12.54
N GLY A 19 5.50 -0.44 -11.38
CA GLY A 19 5.20 -1.84 -11.03
C GLY A 19 6.33 -2.81 -11.36
N THR A 20 7.45 -2.36 -11.92
CA THR A 20 8.65 -3.18 -12.10
C THR A 20 9.49 -3.24 -10.82
N LEU A 21 10.47 -4.16 -10.76
CA LEU A 21 11.40 -4.24 -9.63
C LEU A 21 12.16 -2.93 -9.40
N ASN A 22 12.46 -2.19 -10.48
CA ASN A 22 13.23 -0.96 -10.44
C ASN A 22 12.36 0.28 -10.15
N ASP A 23 11.07 0.20 -10.42
CA ASP A 23 10.11 1.26 -10.14
C ASP A 23 8.81 0.64 -9.59
N PRO A 24 8.84 0.17 -8.33
CA PRO A 24 7.68 -0.49 -7.74
C PRO A 24 6.54 0.50 -7.53
N PHE A 25 5.30 0.00 -7.64
CA PHE A 25 4.12 0.80 -7.37
C PHE A 25 4.08 1.27 -5.91
N LYS A 26 3.67 2.53 -5.70
CA LYS A 26 3.48 3.09 -4.36
C LYS A 26 2.14 2.64 -3.81
N PHE A 27 2.13 1.55 -3.05
CA PHE A 27 0.92 1.05 -2.42
C PHE A 27 0.27 2.12 -1.55
N LEU A 28 -1.04 2.36 -1.78
CA LEU A 28 -1.84 3.40 -1.10
C LEU A 28 -1.21 4.80 -1.15
N ASP A 29 -0.45 5.08 -2.22
CA ASP A 29 0.29 6.32 -2.46
C ASP A 29 1.32 6.65 -1.36
N GLN A 30 1.80 5.64 -0.63
CA GLN A 30 2.80 5.79 0.41
C GLN A 30 4.22 5.78 -0.19
N ASP A 31 4.96 6.87 0.00
CA ASP A 31 6.36 7.01 -0.43
C ASP A 31 7.30 6.90 0.79
N TYR A 32 8.00 5.76 0.90
CA TYR A 32 8.91 5.49 2.02
C TYR A 32 9.95 6.58 2.24
N GLN A 33 10.57 7.09 1.17
CA GLN A 33 11.64 8.09 1.29
C GLN A 33 11.10 9.41 1.82
N ARG A 34 9.93 9.84 1.34
CA ARG A 34 9.25 11.05 1.82
C ARG A 34 8.80 10.91 3.27
N LEU A 35 8.15 9.79 3.60
CA LEU A 35 7.65 9.50 4.96
C LEU A 35 8.79 9.42 5.97
N ARG A 36 9.88 8.70 5.64
CA ARG A 36 11.07 8.60 6.49
C ARG A 36 11.71 9.96 6.73
N LYS A 37 11.91 10.75 5.66
CA LYS A 37 12.50 12.08 5.78
C LYS A 37 11.66 12.98 6.68
N SER A 38 10.34 12.97 6.52
CA SER A 38 9.42 13.73 7.39
C SER A 38 9.59 13.33 8.86
N CYS A 39 9.54 12.03 9.16
CA CYS A 39 9.68 11.52 10.53
C CYS A 39 11.01 11.94 11.18
N ILE A 40 12.12 11.85 10.44
CA ILE A 40 13.43 12.29 10.93
C ILE A 40 13.46 13.80 11.17
N THR A 41 12.99 14.61 10.21
CA THR A 41 12.95 16.07 10.32
C THR A 41 12.17 16.54 11.55
N TYR A 42 11.04 15.91 11.83
CA TYR A 42 10.19 16.26 12.98
C TYR A 42 10.53 15.49 14.26
N ASN A 43 11.59 14.67 14.25
CA ASN A 43 11.98 13.79 15.35
C ASN A 43 10.80 12.97 15.93
N LYS A 44 9.99 12.40 15.03
CA LYS A 44 8.81 11.60 15.36
C LYS A 44 8.96 10.18 14.84
N ARG A 45 8.31 9.24 15.51
CA ARG A 45 8.19 7.86 15.03
C ARG A 45 7.03 7.77 14.04
N PHE A 46 7.23 7.05 12.94
CA PHE A 46 6.20 6.82 11.94
C PHE A 46 5.05 6.00 12.52
N VAL A 47 3.82 6.47 12.37
CA VAL A 47 2.57 5.70 12.61
C VAL A 47 1.89 5.56 11.25
N ASP A 48 1.43 4.36 10.93
CA ASP A 48 0.79 4.11 9.63
C ASP A 48 -0.69 4.42 9.70
N ASP A 49 -1.10 5.50 9.04
CA ASP A 49 -2.50 5.92 8.97
C ASP A 49 -3.37 4.97 8.12
N LYS A 50 -2.74 4.20 7.21
CA LYS A 50 -3.42 3.23 6.35
C LYS A 50 -3.57 1.87 7.02
N PHE A 51 -2.72 1.58 8.01
CA PHE A 51 -2.76 0.37 8.81
C PHE A 51 -2.53 0.70 10.29
N PRO A 52 -3.53 1.30 10.96
CA PRO A 52 -3.39 1.84 12.31
C PRO A 52 -3.14 0.75 13.35
N PRO A 53 -2.46 1.03 14.47
CA PRO A 53 -2.27 0.08 15.56
C PRO A 53 -3.54 -0.06 16.43
N ASP A 54 -4.66 -0.43 15.82
CA ASP A 54 -5.95 -0.62 16.48
C ASP A 54 -6.67 -1.89 16.01
N SER A 55 -7.84 -2.16 16.58
CA SER A 55 -8.63 -3.37 16.29
C SER A 55 -9.03 -3.51 14.81
N ASN A 56 -9.13 -2.41 14.05
CA ASN A 56 -9.52 -2.47 12.64
C ASN A 56 -8.44 -3.09 11.76
N SER A 57 -7.17 -3.01 12.17
CA SER A 57 -6.06 -3.65 11.45
C SER A 57 -5.97 -5.15 11.70
N ILE A 58 -6.54 -5.63 12.82
CA ILE A 58 -6.57 -7.06 13.17
C ILE A 58 -7.86 -7.69 12.66
N ASP A 59 -8.99 -7.06 12.94
CA ASP A 59 -10.32 -7.57 12.60
C ASP A 59 -11.28 -6.46 12.17
N PRO A 60 -11.16 -5.99 10.93
CA PRO A 60 -12.03 -4.93 10.42
C PRO A 60 -13.51 -5.36 10.36
N LYS A 61 -13.80 -6.67 10.43
CA LYS A 61 -15.17 -7.21 10.35
C LYS A 61 -15.70 -7.71 11.70
N LYS A 62 -14.94 -7.57 12.79
CA LYS A 62 -15.32 -8.01 14.15
C LYS A 62 -15.83 -9.46 14.22
N LYS A 63 -15.21 -10.36 13.44
CA LYS A 63 -15.55 -11.79 13.35
C LYS A 63 -14.77 -12.67 14.31
N LEU A 64 -13.57 -12.24 14.69
CA LEU A 64 -12.77 -12.84 15.71
C LEU A 64 -13.44 -12.50 17.04
N LYS A 65 -14.02 -13.50 17.70
CA LYS A 65 -14.63 -13.40 19.04
C LYS A 65 -13.54 -13.22 20.12
N LEU A 66 -12.59 -12.33 19.85
CA LEU A 66 -11.43 -12.00 20.67
C LEU A 66 -11.64 -10.62 21.28
N ASP A 67 -11.17 -10.47 22.51
CA ASP A 67 -11.15 -9.18 23.20
C ASP A 67 -9.90 -8.41 22.75
N LEU A 68 -10.06 -7.63 21.67
CA LEU A 68 -8.96 -6.89 21.04
C LEU A 68 -8.52 -5.67 21.87
N ASP A 69 -9.32 -5.24 22.85
CA ASP A 69 -9.00 -4.12 23.74
C ASP A 69 -7.83 -4.45 24.68
N LYS A 70 -7.49 -5.74 24.83
CA LYS A 70 -6.36 -6.22 25.63
C LYS A 70 -5.03 -6.28 24.86
N ILE A 71 -5.02 -5.97 23.56
CA ILE A 71 -3.82 -6.10 22.73
C ILE A 71 -3.02 -4.80 22.78
N GLU A 72 -1.74 -4.92 23.15
CA GLU A 72 -0.78 -3.82 23.11
C GLU A 72 0.10 -3.91 21.86
N TRP A 73 0.25 -2.78 21.16
CA TRP A 73 1.11 -2.67 19.98
C TRP A 73 2.49 -2.17 20.38
N LEU A 74 3.49 -3.04 20.29
CA LEU A 74 4.88 -2.74 20.64
C LEU A 74 5.75 -2.63 19.40
N ARG A 75 6.79 -1.79 19.48
CA ARG A 75 7.84 -1.70 18.46
C ARG A 75 9.05 -2.54 18.89
N PRO A 76 9.72 -3.24 17.96
CA PRO A 76 11.06 -3.75 18.22
C PRO A 76 11.99 -2.58 18.61
N SER A 77 12.78 -2.77 19.67
CA SER A 77 13.77 -1.80 20.18
C SER A 77 14.89 -1.55 19.20
#